data_AF-A0A072PKQ1-F1
#
_entry.id   AF-A0A072PKQ1-F1
#
_cell.length_a   1.000
_cell.length_b   1.000
_cell.length_c   1.000
_cell.angle_alpha   90.00
_cell.angle_beta   90.00
_cell.angle_gamma   90.00
#
_symmetry.space_group_name_H-M   'P 1'
#
loop_
_entity.id
_entity.type
_entity.pdbx_description
1 polymer ?
#
loop_
_entity_poly.entity_id
_entity_poly.type
_entity_poly.pdbx_seq_one_letter_code
_entity_poly.pdbx_strand_id
1 'polypeptide(L)'
;MVELPARGKSYIARKLCRYLNWLQYPTKVFNVGEKRRNPVTKANEATGLNSDNLKTRPDNVAHSAAFFDPDDQNAKQIREQIAMEVLDDLLQYLQEDGKVAIFDATNTTTERRAMIVKRVMRVNSGLKILFIESQCFNQTILTSNINLNLSGLDYKAADPLNALIDFKSRIWMYQKRYTPIDEDEQHHDYSYCQVIDVGRKTITHNINNILSCQVSEFLQKYHLYPRQIWLTRHGESEDDINETLGGDSCLSAEGLKFAKSLS
;
A
#
# COMPACT_ATOMS: atom_id res chain seq x y z
N MET A 1 -6.18 3.46 1.54
CA MET A 1 -5.68 2.47 2.52
C MET A 1 -5.84 3.00 3.94
N VAL A 2 -6.12 2.14 4.92
CA VAL A 2 -6.23 2.46 6.36
C VAL A 2 -5.45 1.40 7.15
N GLU A 3 -4.40 1.78 7.87
CA GLU A 3 -3.70 0.85 8.76
C GLU A 3 -2.78 1.54 9.78
N LEU A 4 -2.49 0.82 10.86
CA LEU A 4 -1.31 1.05 11.68
C LEU A 4 -0.02 0.64 10.94
N PRO A 5 1.14 1.22 11.25
CA PRO A 5 2.41 0.80 10.66
C PRO A 5 2.69 -0.70 10.83
N ALA A 6 3.42 -1.27 9.85
CA ALA A 6 3.79 -2.70 9.78
C ALA A 6 2.59 -3.68 9.70
N ARG A 7 1.48 -3.25 9.09
CA ARG A 7 0.30 -4.10 8.82
C ARG A 7 0.14 -4.50 7.33
N GLY A 8 1.15 -4.19 6.52
CA GLY A 8 1.27 -4.72 5.15
C GLY A 8 0.68 -3.84 4.06
N LYS A 9 0.24 -2.61 4.35
CA LYS A 9 -0.39 -1.69 3.38
C LYS A 9 0.39 -1.51 2.11
N SER A 10 1.67 -1.13 2.19
CA SER A 10 2.46 -0.84 0.97
C SER A 10 2.57 -2.09 0.08
N TYR A 11 2.58 -3.27 0.71
CA TYR A 11 2.62 -4.53 0.00
C TYR A 11 1.27 -4.89 -0.64
N ILE A 12 0.16 -4.75 0.10
CA ILE A 12 -1.21 -4.90 -0.44
C ILE A 12 -1.44 -3.91 -1.58
N ALA A 13 -1.10 -2.64 -1.40
CA ALA A 13 -1.25 -1.57 -2.39
C ALA A 13 -0.51 -1.90 -3.70
N ARG A 14 0.76 -2.35 -3.61
CA ARG A 14 1.55 -2.74 -4.79
C ARG A 14 1.00 -3.99 -5.48
N LYS A 15 0.55 -5.00 -4.71
CA LYS A 15 -0.05 -6.22 -5.28
C LYS A 15 -1.37 -5.94 -5.97
N LEU A 16 -2.23 -5.12 -5.34
CA LEU A 16 -3.51 -4.70 -5.90
C LEU A 16 -3.31 -3.86 -7.16
N CYS A 17 -2.39 -2.89 -7.14
CA CYS A 17 -2.03 -2.09 -8.30
C CYS A 17 -1.62 -2.98 -9.49
N ARG A 18 -0.76 -3.97 -9.25
CA ARG A 18 -0.34 -4.92 -10.29
C ARG A 18 -1.51 -5.75 -10.83
N TYR A 19 -2.39 -6.22 -9.96
CA TYR A 19 -3.58 -6.99 -10.36
C TYR A 19 -4.54 -6.15 -11.22
N LEU A 20 -4.84 -4.92 -10.80
CA LEU A 20 -5.75 -4.05 -11.53
C LEU A 20 -5.18 -3.62 -12.89
N ASN A 21 -3.88 -3.32 -12.97
CA ASN A 21 -3.24 -3.06 -14.27
C ASN A 21 -3.25 -4.31 -15.17
N TRP A 22 -3.07 -5.52 -14.63
CA TRP A 22 -3.18 -6.75 -15.41
C TRP A 22 -4.59 -6.92 -16.01
N LEU A 23 -5.62 -6.52 -15.26
CA LEU A 23 -7.01 -6.43 -15.73
C LEU A 23 -7.29 -5.24 -16.67
N GLN A 24 -6.27 -4.51 -17.12
CA GLN A 24 -6.39 -3.35 -17.99
C GLN A 24 -7.13 -2.16 -17.36
N TYR A 25 -7.09 -2.02 -16.03
CA TYR A 25 -7.45 -0.78 -15.34
C TYR A 25 -6.18 0.01 -15.03
N PRO A 26 -5.87 1.11 -15.75
CA PRO A 26 -4.75 1.99 -15.44
C PRO A 26 -4.77 2.40 -13.97
N THR A 27 -3.80 1.87 -13.21
CA THR A 27 -3.75 2.01 -11.75
C THR A 27 -2.40 2.48 -11.28
N LYS A 28 -2.36 3.44 -10.35
CA LYS A 28 -1.12 3.95 -9.74
C LYS A 28 -1.22 4.03 -8.22
N VAL A 29 -0.09 3.79 -7.53
CA VAL A 29 0.04 3.94 -6.08
C VAL A 29 0.63 5.31 -5.76
N PHE A 30 0.03 6.02 -4.81
CA PHE A 30 0.46 7.32 -4.32
C PHE A 30 0.86 7.20 -2.84
N ASN A 31 2.16 7.03 -2.60
CA ASN A 31 2.70 6.74 -1.27
C ASN A 31 3.17 8.01 -0.54
N VAL A 32 2.44 8.39 0.51
CA VAL A 32 2.74 9.59 1.31
C VAL A 32 4.11 9.51 1.99
N GLY A 33 4.52 8.31 2.40
CA GLY A 33 5.84 8.08 3.00
C GLY A 33 6.99 8.30 2.01
N GLU A 34 6.80 7.96 0.73
CA GLU A 34 7.80 8.21 -0.32
C GLU A 34 7.92 9.71 -0.61
N LYS A 35 6.82 10.44 -0.68
CA LYS A 35 6.85 11.92 -0.84
C LYS A 35 7.53 12.61 0.35
N ARG A 36 7.25 12.19 1.59
CA ARG A 36 7.92 12.69 2.81
C ARG A 36 9.43 12.46 2.76
N ARG A 37 9.88 11.35 2.17
CA ARG A 37 11.31 11.02 2.05
C ARG A 37 12.05 11.83 0.99
N ASN A 38 11.33 12.46 0.05
CA ASN A 38 11.94 13.12 -1.09
C ASN A 38 12.78 14.34 -0.62
N PRO A 39 14.06 14.46 -1.02
CA PRO A 39 14.94 15.56 -0.61
C PRO A 39 14.40 16.96 -0.89
N VAL A 40 13.57 17.13 -1.94
CA VAL A 40 12.94 18.42 -2.28
C VAL A 40 11.94 18.84 -1.20
N THR A 41 11.19 17.89 -0.63
CA THR A 41 10.28 18.14 0.50
C THR A 41 11.08 18.53 1.75
N LYS A 42 12.26 17.93 1.97
CA LYS A 42 13.17 18.28 3.08
C LYS A 42 13.71 19.72 2.99
N ALA A 43 13.96 20.23 1.78
CA ALA A 43 14.42 21.60 1.55
C ALA A 43 13.30 22.63 1.83
N ASN A 44 12.04 22.28 1.51
CA ASN A 44 10.89 23.13 1.79
C ASN A 44 10.53 23.14 3.29
N GLU A 45 10.72 22.04 4.01
CA GLU A 45 10.62 21.98 5.48
C GLU A 45 11.65 22.91 6.17
N ALA A 46 12.82 23.13 5.56
CA ALA A 46 13.88 23.98 6.10
C ALA A 46 13.66 25.50 5.87
N THR A 47 12.76 25.90 4.97
CA THR A 47 12.55 27.30 4.57
C THR A 47 11.33 27.97 5.22
N GLY A 48 10.41 27.19 5.80
CA GLY A 48 9.23 27.69 6.55
C GLY A 48 9.42 27.83 8.07
N LEU A 49 10.59 27.45 8.60
CA LEU A 49 10.95 27.54 10.02
C LEU A 49 12.07 28.58 10.19
N ASN A 50 11.96 29.46 11.19
CA ASN A 50 13.03 30.39 11.57
C ASN A 50 14.38 29.66 11.56
N SER A 51 15.29 30.16 10.71
CA SER A 51 16.54 29.53 10.26
C SER A 51 17.57 29.23 11.34
N ASP A 52 17.27 29.57 12.61
CA ASP A 52 18.23 29.53 13.70
C ASP A 52 18.15 28.24 14.53
N ASN A 53 17.07 27.45 14.43
CA ASN A 53 16.90 26.21 15.20
C ASN A 53 17.05 24.91 14.39
N LEU A 54 17.31 24.97 13.07
CA LEU A 54 17.45 23.77 12.22
C LEU A 54 18.89 23.47 11.76
N LYS A 55 19.86 24.37 11.97
CA LYS A 55 21.27 24.16 11.57
C LYS A 55 21.99 23.04 12.37
N THR A 56 21.31 22.40 13.32
CA THR A 56 21.85 21.35 14.20
C THR A 56 20.99 20.08 14.25
N ARG A 57 20.04 19.87 13.32
CA ARG A 57 19.23 18.65 13.31
C ARG A 57 19.68 17.69 12.20
N PRO A 58 20.26 16.53 12.53
CA PRO A 58 20.76 15.58 11.53
C PRO A 58 19.61 15.02 10.68
N ASP A 59 19.94 14.51 9.48
CA ASP A 59 19.05 13.98 8.42
C ASP A 59 17.96 12.96 8.85
N ASN A 60 17.97 12.54 10.11
CA ASN A 60 17.13 11.51 10.74
C ASN A 60 15.84 12.02 11.41
N VAL A 61 15.60 13.33 11.53
CA VAL A 61 14.43 13.83 12.31
C VAL A 61 13.08 13.50 11.67
N ALA A 62 12.96 13.56 10.34
CA ALA A 62 11.71 13.23 9.62
C ALA A 62 11.31 11.73 9.71
N HIS A 63 12.19 10.90 10.30
CA HIS A 63 12.00 9.46 10.45
C HIS A 63 11.82 9.01 11.90
N SER A 64 12.24 9.83 12.86
CA SER A 64 12.12 9.51 14.28
C SER A 64 10.66 9.45 14.74
N ALA A 65 10.38 8.59 15.72
CA ALA A 65 9.11 8.51 16.42
C ALA A 65 8.59 9.87 16.92
N ALA A 66 9.49 10.80 17.29
CA ALA A 66 9.14 12.14 17.74
C ALA A 66 8.36 12.95 16.68
N PHE A 67 8.71 12.81 15.40
CA PHE A 67 7.96 13.43 14.31
C PHE A 67 6.54 12.86 14.16
N PHE A 68 6.31 11.65 14.70
CA PHE A 68 5.01 11.02 14.68
C PHE A 68 4.17 11.31 15.91
N ASP A 69 4.69 12.07 16.87
CA ASP A 69 3.97 12.43 18.09
C ASP A 69 2.61 13.08 17.73
N PRO A 70 1.50 12.57 18.28
CA PRO A 70 0.18 13.17 18.09
C PRO A 70 0.05 14.61 18.61
N ASP A 71 0.83 14.98 19.62
CA ASP A 71 0.70 16.25 20.35
C ASP A 71 1.61 17.35 19.77
N ASP A 72 2.55 16.99 18.91
CA ASP A 72 3.30 17.94 18.07
C ASP A 72 2.42 18.45 16.92
N GLN A 73 1.82 19.63 17.14
CA GLN A 73 0.96 20.29 16.15
C GLN A 73 1.70 20.66 14.87
N ASN A 74 2.98 21.02 14.94
CA ASN A 74 3.75 21.41 13.76
C ASN A 74 4.06 20.18 12.89
N ALA A 75 4.56 19.11 13.48
CA ALA A 75 4.80 17.86 12.76
C ALA A 75 3.50 17.24 12.22
N LYS A 76 2.37 17.41 12.93
CA LYS A 76 1.04 17.03 12.42
C LYS A 76 0.65 17.86 11.19
N GLN A 77 0.84 19.17 11.20
CA GLN A 77 0.53 20.05 10.07
C GLN A 77 1.38 19.69 8.83
N ILE A 78 2.68 19.48 9.00
CA ILE A 78 3.58 19.05 7.92
C ILE A 78 3.11 17.73 7.31
N ARG A 79 2.79 16.73 8.14
CA ARG A 79 2.27 15.42 7.67
C ARG A 79 0.92 15.56 6.94
N GLU A 80 0.05 16.46 7.38
CA GLU A 80 -1.22 16.74 6.73
C GLU A 80 -1.00 17.36 5.35
N GLN A 81 -0.14 18.38 5.27
CA GLN A 81 0.19 19.05 4.02
C GLN A 81 0.74 18.07 2.99
N ILE A 82 1.76 17.27 3.35
CA ILE A 82 2.34 16.27 2.44
C ILE A 82 1.26 15.27 1.98
N ALA A 83 0.37 14.84 2.88
CA ALA A 83 -0.70 13.92 2.52
C ALA A 83 -1.69 14.53 1.52
N MET A 84 -2.05 15.81 1.69
CA MET A 84 -2.95 16.53 0.79
C MET A 84 -2.32 16.85 -0.56
N GLU A 85 -1.04 17.19 -0.61
CA GLU A 85 -0.30 17.34 -1.87
C GLU A 85 -0.28 16.03 -2.66
N VAL A 86 -0.05 14.89 -1.99
CA VAL A 86 -0.09 13.57 -2.64
C VAL A 86 -1.51 13.21 -3.07
N LEU A 87 -2.53 13.65 -2.35
CA LEU A 87 -3.93 13.48 -2.74
C LEU A 87 -4.27 14.32 -3.98
N ASP A 88 -3.72 15.52 -4.11
CA ASP A 88 -3.89 16.37 -5.28
C ASP A 88 -3.18 15.77 -6.51
N ASP A 89 -1.94 15.28 -6.36
CA ASP A 89 -1.22 14.51 -7.39
C ASP A 89 -2.05 13.29 -7.85
N LEU A 90 -2.73 12.63 -6.91
CA LEU A 90 -3.61 11.50 -7.16
C LEU A 90 -4.85 11.89 -7.98
N LEU A 91 -5.49 12.98 -7.59
CA LEU A 91 -6.71 13.46 -8.24
C LEU A 91 -6.43 13.95 -9.66
N GLN A 92 -5.29 14.59 -9.88
CA GLN A 92 -4.84 14.97 -11.22
C GLN A 92 -4.70 13.74 -12.12
N TYR A 93 -4.05 12.67 -11.64
CA TYR A 93 -3.92 11.43 -12.40
C TYR A 93 -5.29 10.82 -12.79
N LEU A 94 -6.30 10.93 -11.93
CA LEU A 94 -7.66 10.46 -12.22
C LEU A 94 -8.45 11.38 -13.16
N GLN A 95 -8.06 12.65 -13.29
CA GLN A 95 -8.64 13.59 -14.26
C GLN A 95 -8.06 13.39 -15.67
N GLU A 96 -6.85 12.85 -15.75
CA GLU A 96 -6.21 12.41 -16.99
C GLU A 96 -6.72 10.99 -17.37
N ASP A 97 -5.84 10.07 -17.72
CA ASP A 97 -6.23 8.73 -18.18
C ASP A 97 -6.30 7.66 -17.07
N GLY A 98 -5.98 8.03 -15.82
CA GLY A 98 -6.03 7.13 -14.68
C GLY A 98 -7.44 6.64 -14.37
N LYS A 99 -7.59 5.34 -14.07
CA LYS A 99 -8.90 4.76 -13.68
C LYS A 99 -8.97 4.41 -12.20
N VAL A 100 -7.86 4.04 -11.60
CA VAL A 100 -7.78 3.74 -10.17
C VAL A 100 -6.54 4.36 -9.58
N ALA A 101 -6.68 4.98 -8.42
CA ALA A 101 -5.54 5.46 -7.68
C ALA A 101 -5.57 4.99 -6.23
N ILE A 102 -4.45 4.45 -5.77
CA ILE A 102 -4.32 3.88 -4.43
C ILE A 102 -3.60 4.90 -3.55
N PHE A 103 -4.36 5.57 -2.69
CA PHE A 103 -3.81 6.47 -1.68
C PHE A 103 -3.22 5.68 -0.52
N ASP A 104 -1.88 5.62 -0.49
CA ASP A 104 -1.08 4.73 0.34
C ASP A 104 -0.50 5.49 1.57
N ALA A 105 -1.38 5.72 2.55
CA ALA A 105 -1.09 6.36 3.84
C ALA A 105 -1.76 5.60 5.01
N THR A 106 -1.44 5.96 6.26
CA THR A 106 -2.01 5.28 7.44
C THR A 106 -3.51 5.57 7.61
N ASN A 107 -3.95 6.83 7.41
CA ASN A 107 -5.35 7.25 7.47
C ASN A 107 -6.14 6.71 8.68
N THR A 108 -5.45 6.66 9.83
CA THR A 108 -5.90 5.98 11.05
C THR A 108 -6.97 6.73 11.84
N THR A 109 -7.35 7.95 11.46
CA THR A 109 -8.35 8.73 12.19
C THR A 109 -9.55 9.06 11.30
N THR A 110 -10.73 9.13 11.91
CA THR A 110 -11.99 9.43 11.23
C THR A 110 -11.95 10.81 10.56
N GLU A 111 -11.32 11.81 11.19
CA GLU A 111 -11.20 13.15 10.64
C GLU A 111 -10.36 13.15 9.35
N ARG A 112 -9.26 12.40 9.31
CA ARG A 112 -8.43 12.28 8.10
C ARG A 112 -9.22 11.65 6.97
N ARG A 113 -9.98 10.59 7.24
CA ARG A 113 -10.81 9.92 6.24
C ARG A 113 -11.91 10.85 5.71
N ALA A 114 -12.60 11.56 6.58
CA ALA A 114 -13.59 12.58 6.20
C ALA A 114 -12.99 13.71 5.35
N MET A 115 -11.78 14.19 5.69
CA MET A 115 -11.07 15.20 4.87
C MET A 115 -10.76 14.69 3.45
N ILE A 116 -10.32 13.43 3.33
CA ILE A 116 -10.07 12.80 2.02
C ILE A 116 -11.37 12.74 1.21
N VAL A 117 -12.46 12.23 1.79
CA VAL A 117 -13.77 12.17 1.11
C VAL A 117 -14.20 13.56 0.65
N LYS A 118 -14.15 14.55 1.55
CA LYS A 118 -14.53 15.93 1.23
C LYS A 118 -13.68 16.52 0.10
N ARG A 119 -12.38 16.26 0.07
CA ARG A 119 -11.48 16.73 -1.01
C ARG A 119 -11.81 16.06 -2.34
N VAL A 120 -12.00 14.74 -2.35
CA VAL A 120 -12.37 13.97 -3.55
C VAL A 120 -13.71 14.46 -4.11
N MET A 121 -14.74 14.57 -3.28
CA MET A 121 -16.08 14.99 -3.69
C MET A 121 -16.11 16.42 -4.23
N ARG A 122 -15.26 17.32 -3.72
CA ARG A 122 -15.09 18.68 -4.24
C ARG A 122 -14.47 18.72 -5.64
N VAL A 123 -13.55 17.81 -5.93
CA VAL A 123 -12.86 17.78 -7.23
C VAL A 123 -13.69 17.06 -8.29
N ASN A 124 -14.29 15.92 -7.93
CA ASN A 124 -15.17 15.18 -8.81
C ASN A 124 -16.09 14.25 -7.99
N SER A 125 -17.38 14.62 -7.88
CA SER A 125 -18.40 13.86 -7.16
C SER A 125 -18.77 12.53 -7.83
N GLY A 126 -18.32 12.29 -9.07
CA GLY A 126 -18.48 11.01 -9.77
C GLY A 126 -17.45 9.96 -9.33
N LEU A 127 -16.36 10.35 -8.67
CA LEU A 127 -15.35 9.41 -8.19
C LEU A 127 -15.89 8.55 -7.06
N LYS A 128 -15.60 7.25 -7.13
CA LYS A 128 -15.93 6.29 -6.09
C LYS A 128 -14.73 6.09 -5.16
N ILE A 129 -15.00 5.97 -3.87
CA ILE A 129 -13.99 5.77 -2.83
C ILE A 129 -14.22 4.41 -2.21
N LEU A 130 -13.16 3.61 -2.12
CA LEU A 130 -13.14 2.34 -1.39
C LEU A 130 -12.06 2.39 -0.33
N PHE A 131 -12.44 2.34 0.94
CA PHE A 131 -11.48 2.18 2.02
C PHE A 131 -11.07 0.72 2.15
N ILE A 132 -9.76 0.47 2.17
CA ILE A 132 -9.20 -0.86 2.44
C ILE A 132 -8.46 -0.74 3.76
N GLU A 133 -8.99 -1.39 4.80
CA GLU A 133 -8.40 -1.41 6.13
C GLU A 133 -7.67 -2.73 6.36
N SER A 134 -6.39 -2.68 6.76
CA SER A 134 -5.62 -3.86 7.13
C SER A 134 -5.41 -3.91 8.63
N GLN A 135 -5.98 -4.94 9.28
CA GLN A 135 -5.79 -5.23 10.69
C GLN A 135 -5.01 -6.53 10.83
N CYS A 136 -4.00 -6.54 11.71
CA CYS A 136 -3.27 -7.76 12.02
C CYS A 136 -2.99 -7.82 13.52
N PHE A 137 -3.40 -8.94 14.09
CA PHE A 137 -3.26 -9.32 15.49
C PHE A 137 -2.30 -10.51 15.64
N ASN A 138 -2.02 -11.24 14.54
CA ASN A 138 -1.04 -12.31 14.51
C ASN A 138 0.40 -11.80 14.73
N GLN A 139 0.96 -12.09 15.91
CA GLN A 139 2.28 -11.59 16.34
C GLN A 139 3.45 -12.03 15.44
N THR A 140 3.38 -13.22 14.84
CA THR A 140 4.41 -13.71 13.92
C THR A 140 4.48 -12.83 12.66
N ILE A 141 3.31 -12.50 12.09
CA ILE A 141 3.22 -11.61 10.93
C ILE A 141 3.69 -10.20 11.30
N LEU A 142 3.31 -9.70 12.49
CA LEU A 142 3.74 -8.38 12.95
C LEU A 142 5.25 -8.29 13.08
N THR A 143 5.87 -9.29 13.69
CA THR A 143 7.32 -9.35 13.91
C THR A 143 8.06 -9.40 12.56
N SER A 144 7.58 -10.24 11.63
CA SER A 144 8.14 -10.31 10.27
C SER A 144 8.02 -8.96 9.54
N ASN A 145 6.85 -8.31 9.60
CA ASN A 145 6.64 -7.00 8.98
C ASN A 145 7.49 -5.90 9.61
N ILE A 146 7.69 -5.91 10.94
CA ILE A 146 8.59 -4.97 11.62
C ILE A 146 10.01 -5.14 11.07
N ASN A 147 10.52 -6.36 11.02
CA ASN A 147 11.87 -6.63 10.50
C ASN A 147 12.03 -6.13 9.06
N LEU A 148 11.03 -6.34 8.20
CA LEU A 148 11.02 -5.81 6.83
C LEU A 148 11.07 -4.27 6.78
N ASN A 149 10.40 -3.59 7.72
CA ASN A 149 10.45 -2.12 7.81
C ASN A 149 11.81 -1.63 8.33
N LEU A 150 12.43 -2.34 9.27
CA LEU A 150 13.77 -2.03 9.77
C LEU A 150 14.85 -2.22 8.70
N SER A 151 14.67 -3.16 7.78
CA SER A 151 15.52 -3.29 6.59
C SER A 151 15.23 -2.23 5.50
N GLY A 152 14.22 -1.39 5.70
CA GLY A 152 13.80 -0.34 4.78
C GLY A 152 14.67 0.91 4.83
N LEU A 153 14.41 1.85 3.91
CA LEU A 153 15.16 3.11 3.79
C LEU A 153 15.12 3.98 5.05
N ASP A 154 14.05 3.88 5.86
CA ASP A 154 13.90 4.67 7.08
C ASP A 154 14.94 4.30 8.16
N TYR A 155 15.49 3.07 8.14
CA TYR A 155 16.37 2.55 9.20
C TYR A 155 17.65 1.88 8.69
N LYS A 156 17.93 1.92 7.38
CA LYS A 156 19.03 1.17 6.73
C LYS A 156 20.41 1.41 7.36
N ALA A 157 20.66 2.60 7.89
CA ALA A 157 21.93 2.98 8.52
C ALA A 157 21.86 3.09 10.06
N ALA A 158 20.71 2.75 10.66
CA ALA A 158 20.51 2.83 12.10
C ALA A 158 20.98 1.54 12.79
N ASP A 159 21.39 1.66 14.06
CA ASP A 159 21.63 0.51 14.92
C ASP A 159 20.34 -0.33 15.06
N PRO A 160 20.40 -1.68 14.92
CA PRO A 160 19.20 -2.52 14.93
C PRO A 160 18.34 -2.39 16.19
N LEU A 161 18.94 -2.24 17.37
CA LEU A 161 18.20 -2.13 18.63
C LEU A 161 17.51 -0.76 18.73
N ASN A 162 18.24 0.31 18.43
CA ASN A 162 17.68 1.66 18.43
C ASN A 162 16.57 1.82 17.38
N ALA A 163 16.76 1.23 16.19
CA ALA A 163 15.76 1.22 15.13
C ALA A 163 14.47 0.51 15.56
N LEU A 164 14.59 -0.63 16.24
CA LEU A 164 13.44 -1.37 16.77
C LEU A 164 12.70 -0.57 17.85
N ILE A 165 13.43 0.08 18.77
CA ILE A 165 12.83 0.91 19.84
C ILE A 165 12.09 2.10 19.24
N ASP A 166 12.70 2.81 18.30
CA ASP A 166 12.08 3.95 17.61
C ASP A 166 10.83 3.50 16.83
N PHE A 167 10.92 2.41 16.07
CA PHE A 167 9.78 1.92 15.28
C PHE A 167 8.61 1.44 16.15
N LYS A 168 8.89 0.77 17.28
CA LYS A 168 7.85 0.40 18.25
C LYS A 168 7.18 1.64 18.86
N SER A 169 7.99 2.66 19.20
CA SER A 169 7.48 3.94 19.72
C SER A 169 6.58 4.63 18.69
N ARG A 170 6.98 4.61 17.41
CA ARG A 170 6.17 5.11 16.30
C ARG A 170 4.83 4.38 16.16
N ILE A 171 4.82 3.04 16.25
CA ILE A 171 3.57 2.26 16.24
C ILE A 171 2.66 2.70 17.39
N TRP A 172 3.21 2.83 18.60
CA TRP A 172 2.46 3.24 19.78
C TRP A 172 1.85 4.63 19.63
N MET A 173 2.56 5.59 19.04
CA MET A 173 2.03 6.92 18.74
C MET A 173 0.79 6.88 17.83
N TYR A 174 0.80 6.03 16.79
CA TYR A 174 -0.38 5.83 15.94
C TYR A 174 -1.53 5.13 16.68
N GLN A 175 -1.21 4.16 17.54
CA GLN A 175 -2.23 3.42 18.31
C GLN A 175 -3.05 4.33 19.23
N LYS A 176 -2.44 5.37 19.82
CA LYS A 176 -3.15 6.33 20.68
C LYS A 176 -4.35 7.02 20.04
N ARG A 177 -4.31 7.22 18.72
CA ARG A 177 -5.33 7.96 17.96
C ARG A 177 -6.01 7.12 16.88
N TYR A 178 -5.72 5.83 16.83
CA TYR A 178 -6.29 4.97 15.81
C TYR A 178 -7.77 4.71 16.11
N THR A 179 -8.62 5.19 15.21
CA THR A 179 -10.03 4.82 15.13
C THR A 179 -10.21 3.89 13.93
N PRO A 180 -10.46 2.58 14.18
CA PRO A 180 -10.85 1.66 13.11
C PRO A 180 -12.06 2.17 12.35
N ILE A 181 -12.30 1.62 11.15
CA ILE A 181 -13.57 1.88 10.47
C ILE A 181 -14.68 1.16 11.25
N ASP A 182 -15.73 1.89 11.60
CA ASP A 182 -16.81 1.44 12.48
C ASP A 182 -18.20 1.83 11.93
N GLU A 183 -19.23 1.74 12.78
CA GLU A 183 -20.62 2.03 12.43
C GLU A 183 -20.86 3.52 12.09
N ASP A 184 -20.09 4.46 12.65
CA ASP A 184 -20.25 5.88 12.34
C ASP A 184 -19.94 6.15 10.86
N GLU A 185 -18.93 5.49 10.31
CA GLU A 185 -18.61 5.61 8.88
C GLU A 185 -19.58 4.83 7.98
N GLN A 186 -20.29 3.82 8.52
CA GLN A 186 -21.42 3.19 7.82
C GLN A 186 -22.59 4.15 7.67
N HIS A 187 -22.88 4.97 8.69
CA HIS A 187 -23.92 6.00 8.59
C HIS A 187 -23.63 7.08 7.53
N HIS A 188 -22.36 7.22 7.11
CA HIS A 188 -21.95 8.10 6.01
C HIS A 188 -21.89 7.38 4.65
N ASP A 189 -22.41 6.15 4.55
CA ASP A 189 -22.41 5.30 3.35
C ASP A 189 -21.01 5.03 2.77
N TYR A 190 -19.96 5.02 3.58
CA TYR A 190 -18.60 4.75 3.09
C TYR A 190 -18.44 3.30 2.63
N SER A 191 -18.01 3.08 1.39
CA SER A 191 -17.63 1.74 0.93
C SER A 191 -16.30 1.33 1.54
N TYR A 192 -16.25 0.15 2.17
CA TYR A 192 -15.01 -0.36 2.74
C TYR A 192 -14.88 -1.89 2.70
N CYS A 193 -13.62 -2.33 2.79
CA CYS A 193 -13.23 -3.72 3.01
C CYS A 193 -12.17 -3.77 4.11
N GLN A 194 -12.49 -4.42 5.23
CA GLN A 194 -11.55 -4.70 6.31
C GLN A 194 -10.98 -6.09 6.09
N VAL A 195 -9.64 -6.19 6.08
CA VAL A 195 -8.89 -7.44 5.94
C VAL A 195 -8.18 -7.70 7.27
N ILE A 196 -8.61 -8.75 7.96
CA ILE A 196 -8.12 -9.09 9.30
C ILE A 196 -7.22 -10.32 9.20
N ASP A 197 -6.03 -10.22 9.80
CA ASP A 197 -5.02 -11.29 9.85
C ASP A 197 -4.74 -11.88 8.46
N VAL A 198 -4.50 -11.00 7.48
CA VAL A 198 -4.10 -11.39 6.12
C VAL A 198 -5.15 -12.30 5.46
N GLY A 199 -6.40 -11.86 5.48
CA GLY A 199 -7.52 -12.54 4.81
C GLY A 199 -8.18 -13.64 5.64
N ARG A 200 -7.73 -13.92 6.87
CA ARG A 200 -8.40 -14.87 7.77
C ARG A 200 -9.87 -14.49 8.01
N LYS A 201 -10.16 -13.20 8.10
CA LYS A 201 -11.52 -12.66 8.10
C LYS A 201 -11.56 -11.43 7.21
N THR A 202 -12.63 -11.28 6.44
CA THR A 202 -12.92 -10.05 5.72
C THR A 202 -14.30 -9.53 6.12
N ILE A 203 -14.43 -8.20 6.19
CA ILE A 203 -15.70 -7.51 6.43
C ILE A 203 -15.86 -6.51 5.29
N THR A 204 -17.01 -6.53 4.63
CA THR A 204 -17.32 -5.62 3.53
C THR A 204 -18.58 -4.84 3.84
N HIS A 205 -18.61 -3.58 3.37
CA HIS A 205 -19.77 -2.72 3.50
C HIS A 205 -19.90 -1.83 2.25
N ASN A 206 -21.13 -1.66 1.78
CA ASN A 206 -21.49 -0.84 0.62
C ASN A 206 -20.62 -1.10 -0.64
N ILE A 207 -20.37 -2.37 -0.97
CA ILE A 207 -19.64 -2.77 -2.20
C ILE A 207 -20.65 -2.92 -3.35
N ASN A 208 -20.89 -1.82 -4.07
CA ASN A 208 -22.00 -1.69 -5.03
C ASN A 208 -21.56 -1.54 -6.50
N ASN A 209 -20.29 -1.80 -6.82
CA ASN A 209 -19.76 -1.72 -8.18
C ASN A 209 -18.78 -2.86 -8.47
N ILE A 210 -18.65 -3.19 -9.76
CA ILE A 210 -17.86 -4.33 -10.25
C ILE A 210 -16.41 -4.25 -9.76
N LEU A 211 -15.79 -3.07 -9.86
CA LEU A 211 -14.39 -2.90 -9.51
C LEU A 211 -14.14 -3.10 -8.01
N SER A 212 -15.01 -2.56 -7.16
CA SER A 212 -14.92 -2.76 -5.70
C SER A 212 -15.17 -4.21 -5.30
N CYS A 213 -16.05 -4.91 -6.03
CA CYS A 213 -16.26 -6.35 -5.87
C CYS A 213 -15.00 -7.15 -6.21
N GLN A 214 -14.39 -6.88 -7.38
CA GLN A 214 -13.14 -7.51 -7.82
C GLN A 214 -11.99 -7.26 -6.83
N VAL A 215 -11.88 -6.04 -6.29
CA VAL A 215 -10.91 -5.70 -5.25
C VAL A 215 -11.15 -6.54 -3.99
N SER A 216 -12.40 -6.63 -3.52
CA SER A 216 -12.74 -7.43 -2.35
C SER A 216 -12.41 -8.92 -2.54
N GLU A 217 -12.77 -9.51 -3.68
CA GLU A 217 -12.47 -10.91 -3.99
C GLU A 217 -10.96 -11.17 -4.07
N PHE A 218 -10.20 -10.25 -4.67
CA PHE A 218 -8.75 -10.34 -4.71
C PHE A 218 -8.15 -10.37 -3.29
N LEU A 219 -8.64 -9.51 -2.40
CA LEU A 219 -8.17 -9.42 -1.01
C LEU A 219 -8.54 -10.68 -0.20
N GLN A 220 -9.69 -11.31 -0.48
CA GLN A 220 -10.10 -12.56 0.17
C GLN A 220 -9.23 -13.76 -0.23
N LYS A 221 -8.77 -13.80 -1.49
CA LYS A 221 -7.92 -14.88 -2.02
C LYS A 221 -6.43 -14.66 -1.71
N TYR A 222 -6.09 -13.51 -1.13
CA TYR A 222 -4.72 -13.10 -0.90
C TYR A 222 -4.11 -13.81 0.31
N HIS A 223 -2.92 -14.41 0.15
CA HIS A 223 -2.20 -15.07 1.25
C HIS A 223 -0.67 -14.88 1.17
N LEU A 224 -0.02 -14.94 2.34
CA LEU A 224 1.43 -14.75 2.51
C LEU A 224 2.24 -16.05 2.58
N TYR A 225 1.61 -17.23 2.44
CA TYR A 225 2.33 -18.50 2.49
C TYR A 225 3.48 -18.53 1.46
N PRO A 226 4.72 -18.83 1.90
CA PRO A 226 5.84 -18.99 0.99
C PRO A 226 5.56 -20.20 0.09
N ARG A 227 5.73 -20.01 -1.21
CA ARG A 227 5.51 -21.06 -2.21
C ARG A 227 6.36 -20.80 -3.43
N GLN A 228 6.65 -21.88 -4.16
CA GLN A 228 7.28 -21.84 -5.47
C GLN A 228 6.19 -22.01 -6.54
N ILE A 229 6.26 -21.20 -7.59
CA ILE A 229 5.40 -21.31 -8.75
C ILE A 229 6.33 -21.65 -9.92
N TRP A 230 6.21 -22.87 -10.43
CA TRP A 230 6.97 -23.36 -11.58
C TRP A 230 6.12 -23.14 -12.83
N LEU A 231 6.65 -22.41 -13.80
CA LEU A 231 6.01 -22.19 -15.08
C LEU A 231 6.95 -22.72 -16.17
N THR A 232 6.42 -23.58 -17.03
CA THR A 232 7.10 -24.05 -18.23
C THR A 232 6.11 -24.09 -19.38
N ARG A 233 6.62 -23.97 -20.61
CA ARG A 233 5.88 -24.40 -21.79
C ARG A 233 5.77 -25.94 -21.80
N HIS A 234 4.96 -26.46 -22.71
CA HIS A 234 5.09 -27.84 -23.16
C HIS A 234 6.50 -28.09 -23.74
N GLY A 235 6.92 -29.36 -23.85
CA GLY A 235 8.10 -29.72 -24.64
C GLY A 235 7.89 -29.34 -26.12
N GLU A 236 8.97 -29.26 -26.88
CA GLU A 236 8.91 -29.00 -28.33
C GLU A 236 7.92 -29.97 -29.02
N SER A 237 7.04 -29.42 -29.86
CA SER A 237 6.04 -30.14 -30.65
C SER A 237 6.45 -30.23 -32.12
N GLU A 238 5.81 -31.12 -32.89
CA GLU A 238 5.99 -31.16 -34.34
C GLU A 238 5.54 -29.84 -35.01
N ASP A 239 4.52 -29.16 -34.47
CA ASP A 239 4.12 -27.83 -34.94
C ASP A 239 5.19 -26.76 -34.65
N ASP A 240 5.89 -26.84 -33.51
CA ASP A 240 7.03 -25.93 -33.23
C ASP A 240 8.15 -26.12 -34.29
N ILE A 241 8.45 -27.37 -34.66
CA ILE A 241 9.46 -27.69 -35.69
C ILE A 241 9.06 -27.13 -37.06
N ASN A 242 7.77 -27.21 -37.37
CA ASN A 242 7.21 -26.73 -38.64
C ASN A 242 6.82 -25.24 -38.59
N GLU A 243 7.19 -24.50 -37.55
CA GLU A 243 6.85 -23.08 -37.33
C GLU A 243 5.33 -22.79 -37.46
N THR A 244 4.51 -23.78 -37.13
CA THR A 244 3.05 -23.69 -37.22
C THR A 244 2.49 -23.16 -35.91
N LEU A 245 1.79 -22.02 -35.97
CA LEU A 245 1.15 -21.42 -34.80
C LEU A 245 -0.19 -22.10 -34.49
N GLY A 246 -0.43 -22.43 -33.22
CA GLY A 246 -1.64 -23.13 -32.79
C GLY A 246 -1.48 -24.65 -32.92
N GLY A 247 -2.47 -25.32 -33.49
CA GLY A 247 -2.44 -26.78 -33.70
C GLY A 247 -2.67 -27.60 -32.43
N ASP A 248 -2.51 -28.92 -32.58
CA ASP A 248 -2.61 -29.93 -31.51
C ASP A 248 -1.72 -31.14 -31.85
N SER A 249 -0.54 -30.88 -32.42
CA SER A 249 0.42 -31.93 -32.76
C SER A 249 1.05 -32.58 -31.53
N CYS A 250 1.63 -33.76 -31.75
CA CYS A 250 2.38 -34.48 -30.73
C CYS A 250 3.71 -33.78 -30.38
N LEU A 251 4.28 -34.16 -29.24
CA LEU A 251 5.65 -33.79 -28.86
C LEU A 251 6.66 -34.39 -29.84
N SER A 252 7.70 -33.62 -30.16
CA SER A 252 8.86 -34.09 -30.91
C SER A 252 9.71 -35.04 -30.06
N ALA A 253 10.73 -35.65 -30.68
CA ALA A 253 11.71 -36.44 -29.97
C ALA A 253 12.43 -35.66 -28.84
N GLU A 254 12.72 -34.36 -29.06
CA GLU A 254 13.31 -33.50 -28.04
C GLU A 254 12.27 -33.07 -26.99
N GLY A 255 11.01 -32.81 -27.39
CA GLY A 255 9.92 -32.56 -26.46
C GLY A 255 9.68 -33.71 -25.48
N LEU A 256 9.79 -34.95 -25.95
CA LEU A 256 9.73 -36.15 -25.11
C LEU A 256 10.92 -36.26 -24.15
N LYS A 257 12.12 -35.85 -24.56
CA LYS A 257 13.28 -35.78 -23.65
C LYS A 257 13.08 -34.71 -22.59
N PHE A 258 12.58 -33.52 -22.96
CA PHE A 258 12.22 -32.48 -22.01
C PHE A 258 11.21 -32.99 -20.97
N ALA A 259 10.14 -33.65 -21.41
CA ALA A 259 9.13 -34.21 -20.51
C ALA A 259 9.73 -35.22 -19.51
N LYS A 260 10.68 -36.05 -19.95
CA LYS A 260 11.43 -36.97 -19.09
C LYS A 260 12.41 -36.28 -18.13
N SER A 261 12.95 -35.12 -18.51
CA SER A 261 13.83 -34.33 -17.63
C SER A 261 13.05 -33.51 -16.61
N LEU A 262 11.78 -33.21 -16.89
CA LEU A 262 10.90 -32.45 -16.01
C LEU A 262 10.30 -33.31 -14.88
N SER A 263 10.16 -34.62 -15.09
CA SER A 263 9.64 -35.59 -14.12
C SER A 263 10.61 -35.88 -12.98
#